data_AF-A0A1F7AJ68-F1
#
_entry.id   AF-A0A1F7AJ68-F1
#
_cell.length_a   1.000
_cell.length_b   1.000
_cell.length_c   1.000
_cell.angle_alpha   90.00
_cell.angle_beta   90.00
_cell.angle_gamma   90.00
#
_symmetry.space_group_name_H-M   'P 1'
#
loop_
_entity.id
_entity.type
_entity.pdbx_description
1 polymer ?
#
loop_
_entity_poly.entity_id
_entity_poly.type
_entity_poly.pdbx_seq_one_letter_code
_entity_poly.pdbx_strand_id
1 'polypeptide(L)'
;MSENLSKILRMIEAAEASLKSARDLLSEIDPTATSRITSHVRSGDAKAYDQGETQIVEGNFDGQNMIGPHEKIFPVPANYASKSKLVEGDRLKLTIMPNGSFVYKQISPVEREFVKGTLVKEDGQFRVMAGGKSFRVLLASVTYYKGEVGDEVTLLTPKDRESMWGTIEAVIPQVGSSAAVNDEDVF
;
A
#
# COMPACT_ATOMS: atom_id res chain seq x y z
N MET A 1 -5.78 13.54 -36.65
CA MET A 1 -5.18 12.77 -35.54
C MET A 1 -3.76 13.31 -35.38
N SER A 2 -3.43 13.88 -34.22
CA SER A 2 -2.35 14.88 -34.06
C SER A 2 -0.96 14.36 -34.45
N GLU A 3 -0.20 15.17 -35.18
CA GLU A 3 1.19 14.90 -35.63
C GLU A 3 2.14 14.55 -34.46
N ASN A 4 1.81 15.00 -33.26
CA ASN A 4 2.50 14.64 -32.03
C ASN A 4 2.28 13.18 -31.64
N LEU A 5 1.08 12.63 -31.84
CA LEU A 5 0.77 11.24 -31.51
C LEU A 5 1.56 10.28 -32.41
N SER A 6 1.62 10.56 -33.71
CA SER A 6 2.40 9.74 -34.65
C SER A 6 3.90 9.81 -34.37
N LYS A 7 4.42 10.97 -33.94
CA LYS A 7 5.81 11.12 -33.51
C LYS A 7 6.10 10.30 -32.25
N ILE A 8 5.22 10.34 -31.25
CA ILE A 8 5.37 9.55 -30.01
C ILE A 8 5.33 8.05 -30.32
N LEU A 9 4.40 7.60 -31.16
CA LEU A 9 4.31 6.19 -31.56
C LEU A 9 5.60 5.71 -32.25
N ARG A 10 6.14 6.49 -33.17
CA ARG A 10 7.45 6.18 -33.81
C ARG A 10 8.60 6.13 -32.82
N MET A 11 8.61 7.01 -31.82
CA MET A 11 9.63 7.01 -30.78
C MET A 11 9.53 5.76 -29.88
N ILE A 12 8.31 5.31 -29.58
CA ILE A 12 8.08 4.06 -28.83
C ILE A 12 8.57 2.86 -29.65
N GLU A 13 8.18 2.76 -30.93
CA GLU A 13 8.61 1.68 -31.82
C GLU A 13 10.15 1.61 -31.92
N ALA A 14 10.82 2.75 -32.05
CA ALA A 14 12.27 2.83 -32.10
C ALA A 14 12.94 2.40 -30.78
N ALA A 15 12.36 2.77 -29.64
CA ALA A 15 12.85 2.37 -28.32
C ALA A 15 12.67 0.87 -28.09
N GLU A 16 11.53 0.29 -28.48
CA GLU A 16 11.27 -1.14 -28.37
C GLU A 16 12.22 -1.97 -29.24
N ALA A 17 12.48 -1.54 -30.48
CA ALA A 17 13.43 -2.18 -31.37
C ALA A 17 14.87 -2.14 -30.81
N SER A 18 15.25 -1.02 -30.21
CA SER A 18 16.55 -0.85 -29.56
C SER A 18 16.70 -1.76 -28.34
N LEU A 19 15.66 -1.84 -27.50
CA LEU A 19 15.63 -2.73 -26.34
C LEU A 19 15.69 -4.21 -26.73
N LYS A 20 15.01 -4.60 -27.81
CA LYS A 20 15.07 -5.96 -28.34
C LYS A 20 16.50 -6.31 -28.77
N SER A 21 17.12 -5.45 -29.57
CA SER A 21 18.50 -5.65 -30.05
C SER A 21 19.50 -5.74 -28.89
N ALA A 22 19.34 -4.90 -27.87
CA ALA A 22 20.16 -4.96 -26.66
C ALA A 22 19.98 -6.28 -25.91
N ARG A 23 18.75 -6.82 -25.80
CA ARG A 23 18.50 -8.13 -25.17
C ARG A 23 19.14 -9.28 -25.95
N ASP A 24 19.07 -9.23 -27.27
CA ASP A 24 19.65 -10.27 -28.14
C ASP A 24 21.17 -10.29 -27.97
N LEU A 25 21.85 -9.14 -28.07
CA LEU A 25 23.30 -9.02 -27.81
C LEU A 25 23.69 -9.49 -26.40
N LEU A 26 22.87 -9.17 -25.40
CA LEU A 26 23.15 -9.55 -24.03
C LEU A 26 23.01 -11.06 -23.81
N SER A 27 22.08 -11.71 -24.51
CA SER A 27 21.93 -13.16 -24.50
C SER A 27 23.09 -13.91 -25.16
N GLU A 28 23.75 -13.27 -26.14
CA GLU A 28 24.96 -13.80 -26.77
C GLU A 28 26.19 -13.73 -25.83
N ILE A 29 26.26 -12.69 -24.98
CA ILE A 29 27.39 -12.47 -24.07
C ILE A 29 27.25 -13.28 -22.77
N ASP A 30 26.05 -13.32 -22.19
CA ASP A 30 25.74 -14.11 -20.98
C ASP A 30 24.27 -14.57 -21.05
N PRO A 31 24.01 -15.86 -21.34
CA PRO A 31 22.65 -16.40 -21.41
C PRO A 31 21.85 -16.24 -20.11
N THR A 32 22.52 -16.03 -18.97
CA THR A 32 21.89 -15.81 -17.66
C THR A 32 21.64 -14.35 -17.32
N ALA A 33 22.25 -13.41 -18.06
CA ALA A 33 22.13 -11.98 -17.80
C ALA A 33 20.75 -11.42 -18.18
N THR A 34 20.05 -12.02 -19.15
CA THR A 34 18.66 -11.68 -19.48
C THR A 34 17.72 -11.89 -18.28
N SER A 35 17.94 -12.97 -17.51
CA SER A 35 17.22 -13.26 -16.27
C SER A 35 17.50 -12.20 -15.18
N ARG A 36 18.77 -11.77 -15.06
CA ARG A 36 19.19 -10.71 -14.11
C ARG A 36 18.67 -9.32 -14.49
N ILE A 37 18.51 -9.00 -15.77
CA ILE A 37 17.96 -7.72 -16.21
C ILE A 37 16.43 -7.70 -16.08
N THR A 38 15.74 -8.81 -16.37
CA THR A 38 14.31 -8.90 -16.08
C THR A 38 14.01 -8.77 -14.58
N SER A 39 14.96 -9.15 -13.71
CA SER A 39 14.88 -8.94 -12.27
C SER A 39 15.35 -7.55 -11.81
N HIS A 40 15.91 -6.70 -12.67
CA HIS A 40 16.25 -5.31 -12.33
C HIS A 40 15.20 -4.32 -12.85
N VAL A 41 14.55 -4.62 -13.99
CA VAL A 41 13.53 -3.76 -14.58
C VAL A 41 12.14 -3.99 -13.96
N ARG A 42 11.90 -5.15 -13.32
CA ARG A 42 10.61 -5.50 -12.68
C ARG A 42 10.66 -5.55 -11.15
N SER A 43 11.78 -5.26 -10.52
CA SER A 43 11.95 -5.46 -9.08
C SER A 43 12.47 -4.19 -8.40
N GLY A 44 11.52 -3.31 -8.06
CA GLY A 44 11.63 -2.61 -6.80
C GLY A 44 11.44 -3.63 -5.67
N ASP A 45 12.54 -4.05 -5.05
CA ASP A 45 12.62 -4.54 -3.67
C ASP A 45 11.92 -5.85 -3.25
N ALA A 46 11.50 -6.73 -4.16
CA ALA A 46 10.96 -8.05 -3.79
C ALA A 46 12.00 -9.17 -3.95
N LYS A 47 12.25 -9.96 -2.89
CA LYS A 47 13.22 -11.08 -2.86
C LYS A 47 12.60 -12.34 -2.24
N ALA A 48 13.04 -13.53 -2.66
CA ALA A 48 12.67 -14.79 -2.01
C ALA A 48 13.92 -15.60 -1.69
N TYR A 49 13.95 -16.21 -0.50
CA TYR A 49 15.06 -17.04 -0.03
C TYR A 49 14.53 -18.32 0.62
N ASP A 50 15.29 -19.39 0.48
CA ASP A 50 15.04 -20.65 1.17
C ASP A 50 16.05 -20.79 2.33
N GLN A 51 15.57 -20.93 3.57
CA GLN A 51 16.40 -21.19 4.75
C GLN A 51 15.93 -22.51 5.40
N GLY A 52 16.30 -23.63 4.80
CA GLY A 52 15.93 -24.97 5.30
C GLY A 52 14.46 -25.28 5.04
N GLU A 53 13.68 -25.62 6.07
CA GLU A 53 12.24 -25.89 5.95
C GLU A 53 11.38 -24.61 5.90
N THR A 54 12.01 -23.42 5.95
CA THR A 54 11.33 -22.13 6.06
C THR A 54 11.56 -21.29 4.81
N GLN A 55 10.47 -20.89 4.16
CA GLN A 55 10.53 -20.01 2.99
C GLN A 55 10.36 -18.55 3.40
N ILE A 56 11.25 -17.68 2.93
CA ILE A 56 11.21 -16.24 3.18
C ILE A 56 10.83 -15.52 1.89
N VAL A 57 9.88 -14.60 1.98
CA VAL A 57 9.46 -13.72 0.89
C VAL A 57 9.46 -12.27 1.38
N GLU A 58 10.07 -11.37 0.64
CA GLU A 58 10.04 -9.93 0.86
C GLU A 58 9.18 -9.26 -0.22
N GLY A 59 8.43 -8.24 0.18
CA GLY A 59 7.52 -7.53 -0.70
C GLY A 59 6.99 -6.24 -0.09
N ASN A 60 6.18 -5.52 -0.85
CA ASN A 60 5.66 -4.21 -0.45
C ASN A 60 4.17 -4.30 -0.09
N PHE A 61 3.75 -3.60 0.95
CA PHE A 61 2.36 -3.56 1.40
C PHE A 61 1.52 -2.65 0.48
N ASP A 62 0.38 -3.13 -0.02
CA ASP A 62 -0.52 -2.39 -0.93
C ASP A 62 -1.72 -1.74 -0.20
N GLY A 63 -1.75 -1.79 1.13
CA GLY A 63 -2.88 -1.38 1.97
C GLY A 63 -3.71 -2.54 2.54
N GLN A 64 -3.66 -3.73 1.95
CA GLN A 64 -4.31 -4.94 2.47
C GLN A 64 -3.46 -6.22 2.34
N ASN A 65 -2.56 -6.27 1.36
CA ASN A 65 -1.74 -7.40 0.98
C ASN A 65 -0.27 -7.01 0.90
N MET A 66 0.60 -8.01 0.91
CA MET A 66 2.00 -7.87 0.54
C MET A 66 2.16 -8.35 -0.91
N ILE A 67 2.72 -7.51 -1.76
CA ILE A 67 3.06 -7.84 -3.14
C ILE A 67 4.51 -8.33 -3.16
N GLY A 68 4.67 -9.64 -3.35
CA GLY A 68 5.98 -10.29 -3.44
C GLY A 68 6.52 -10.39 -4.87
N PRO A 69 7.57 -11.19 -5.09
CA PRO A 69 8.17 -11.39 -6.41
C PRO A 69 7.15 -11.93 -7.42
N HIS A 70 7.25 -11.49 -8.68
CA HIS A 70 6.32 -11.87 -9.76
C HIS A 70 4.85 -11.49 -9.48
N GLU A 71 4.64 -10.36 -8.79
CA GLU A 71 3.30 -9.82 -8.45
C GLU A 71 2.44 -10.79 -7.62
N LYS A 72 3.08 -11.75 -6.94
CA LYS A 72 2.37 -12.70 -6.09
C LYS A 72 1.80 -11.97 -4.88
N ILE A 73 0.49 -12.07 -4.72
CA ILE A 73 -0.26 -11.41 -3.64
C ILE A 73 -0.31 -12.32 -2.42
N PHE A 74 0.11 -11.79 -1.27
CA PHE A 74 0.02 -12.46 0.02
C PHE A 74 -0.88 -11.64 0.96
N PRO A 75 -2.07 -12.13 1.34
CA PRO A 75 -2.98 -11.38 2.22
C PRO A 75 -2.34 -11.12 3.59
N VAL A 76 -2.38 -9.86 4.04
CA VAL A 76 -1.87 -9.47 5.35
C VAL A 76 -3.03 -9.44 6.34
N PRO A 77 -2.91 -10.05 7.53
CA PRO A 77 -3.97 -9.99 8.54
C PRO A 77 -4.31 -8.55 8.91
N ALA A 78 -5.59 -8.16 8.78
CA ALA A 78 -6.03 -6.78 9.01
C ALA A 78 -5.66 -6.24 10.40
N ASN A 79 -5.71 -7.10 11.43
CA ASN A 79 -5.29 -6.76 12.79
C ASN A 79 -3.80 -6.44 12.89
N TYR A 80 -2.95 -7.19 12.17
CA TYR A 80 -1.52 -6.93 12.15
C TYR A 80 -1.22 -5.60 11.43
N ALA A 81 -1.84 -5.38 10.27
CA ALA A 81 -1.71 -4.15 9.51
C ALA A 81 -2.15 -2.93 10.32
N SER A 82 -3.29 -3.02 11.01
CA SER A 82 -3.80 -1.94 11.87
C SER A 82 -2.92 -1.68 13.09
N LYS A 83 -2.52 -2.71 13.84
CA LYS A 83 -1.72 -2.53 15.07
C LYS A 83 -0.30 -2.04 14.79
N SER A 84 0.28 -2.49 13.68
CA SER A 84 1.61 -2.07 13.24
C SER A 84 1.59 -0.75 12.47
N LYS A 85 0.39 -0.18 12.24
CA LYS A 85 0.17 1.06 11.48
C LYS A 85 0.88 1.04 10.12
N LEU A 86 0.73 -0.07 9.39
CA LEU A 86 1.37 -0.25 8.08
C LEU A 86 0.81 0.77 7.09
N VAL A 87 1.67 1.37 6.29
CA VAL A 87 1.30 2.33 5.24
C VAL A 87 1.61 1.71 3.87
N GLU A 88 0.79 2.04 2.87
CA GLU A 88 1.00 1.60 1.49
C GLU A 88 2.44 1.94 1.03
N GLY A 89 3.17 0.91 0.58
CA GLY A 89 4.58 0.98 0.22
C GLY A 89 5.54 0.40 1.25
N ASP A 90 5.11 0.14 2.49
CA ASP A 90 5.96 -0.45 3.53
C ASP A 90 6.53 -1.80 3.09
N ARG A 91 7.83 -2.03 3.34
CA ARG A 91 8.47 -3.30 3.03
C ARG A 91 8.25 -4.29 4.15
N LEU A 92 7.71 -5.44 3.80
CA LEU A 92 7.40 -6.54 4.69
C LEU A 92 8.27 -7.76 4.35
N LYS A 93 8.57 -8.54 5.38
CA LYS A 93 9.11 -9.89 5.29
C LYS A 93 8.03 -10.85 5.74
N LEU A 94 7.66 -11.77 4.86
CA LEU A 94 6.86 -12.94 5.13
C LEU A 94 7.78 -14.13 5.36
N THR A 95 7.63 -14.79 6.50
CA THR A 95 8.22 -16.10 6.78
C THR A 95 7.11 -17.13 6.74
N ILE A 96 7.24 -18.12 5.85
CA ILE A 96 6.34 -19.27 5.75
C ILE A 96 6.99 -20.41 6.53
N MET A 97 6.38 -20.75 7.65
CA MET A 97 6.84 -21.80 8.55
C MET A 97 6.59 -23.19 7.94
N PRO A 98 7.28 -24.25 8.39
CA PRO A 98 7.10 -25.61 7.87
C PRO A 98 5.66 -26.13 8.04
N ASN A 99 4.95 -25.65 9.07
CA ASN A 99 3.54 -25.96 9.32
C ASN A 99 2.55 -25.16 8.42
N GLY A 100 3.06 -24.38 7.47
CA GLY A 100 2.27 -23.54 6.56
C GLY A 100 1.80 -22.21 7.14
N SER A 101 2.13 -21.88 8.40
CA SER A 101 1.75 -20.61 9.00
C SER A 101 2.56 -19.44 8.46
N PHE A 102 1.91 -18.28 8.32
CA PHE A 102 2.51 -17.05 7.80
C PHE A 102 2.84 -16.10 8.95
N VAL A 103 4.10 -15.65 9.00
CA VAL A 103 4.57 -14.66 9.96
C VAL A 103 5.05 -13.43 9.19
N TYR A 104 4.37 -12.30 9.38
CA TYR A 104 4.75 -11.03 8.77
C TYR A 104 5.56 -10.18 9.74
N LYS A 105 6.58 -9.51 9.22
CA LYS A 105 7.35 -8.49 9.92
C LYS A 105 7.60 -7.30 9.01
N GLN A 106 7.28 -6.10 9.46
CA GLN A 106 7.72 -4.87 8.81
C GLN A 106 9.25 -4.77 8.92
N ILE A 107 9.91 -4.62 7.79
CA ILE A 107 11.37 -4.52 7.71
C ILE A 107 11.86 -3.15 7.23
N SER A 108 11.00 -2.36 6.58
CA SER A 108 11.29 -0.95 6.27
C SER A 108 9.99 -0.15 6.14
N PRO A 109 9.75 0.85 6.99
CA PRO A 109 8.67 1.79 6.75
C PRO A 109 9.03 2.74 5.59
N VAL A 110 8.02 3.28 4.91
CA VAL A 110 8.19 4.42 4.00
C VAL A 110 8.13 5.76 4.73
N GLU A 111 8.64 6.83 4.12
CA GLU A 111 8.37 8.18 4.60
C GLU A 111 6.87 8.45 4.55
N ARG A 112 6.35 9.01 5.64
CA ARG A 112 4.92 9.22 5.85
C ARG A 112 4.65 10.64 6.29
N GLU A 113 3.48 11.13 5.90
CA GLU A 113 2.94 12.40 6.34
C GLU A 113 1.66 12.18 7.14
N PHE A 114 1.31 13.17 7.96
CA PHE A 114 0.07 13.17 8.72
C PHE A 114 -0.95 14.05 8.00
N VAL A 115 -2.12 13.50 7.71
CA VAL A 115 -3.20 14.23 7.06
C VAL A 115 -4.46 14.11 7.91
N LYS A 116 -5.13 15.23 8.17
CA LYS A 116 -6.42 15.24 8.83
C LYS A 116 -7.54 15.04 7.82
N GLY A 117 -8.54 14.25 8.20
CA GLY A 117 -9.73 14.05 7.38
C GLY A 117 -10.93 13.62 8.20
N THR A 118 -12.06 13.45 7.52
CA THR A 118 -13.31 13.00 8.13
C THR A 118 -13.56 11.54 7.78
N LEU A 119 -13.86 10.72 8.79
CA LEU A 119 -14.23 9.32 8.58
C LEU A 119 -15.64 9.25 7.97
N VAL A 120 -15.76 8.59 6.83
CA VAL A 120 -17.01 8.38 6.09
C VAL A 120 -17.21 6.90 5.79
N LYS A 121 -18.43 6.54 5.40
CA LYS A 121 -18.76 5.19 4.93
C LYS A 121 -19.45 5.29 3.58
N GLU A 122 -18.80 4.78 2.54
CA GLU A 122 -19.28 4.76 1.16
C GLU A 122 -19.36 3.31 0.69
N ASP A 123 -20.50 2.90 0.11
CA ASP A 123 -20.73 1.54 -0.39
C ASP A 123 -20.41 0.43 0.63
N GLY A 124 -20.67 0.71 1.91
CA GLY A 124 -20.39 -0.22 3.02
C GLY A 124 -18.92 -0.27 3.46
N GLN A 125 -18.02 0.45 2.79
CA GLN A 125 -16.59 0.53 3.11
C GLN A 125 -16.27 1.81 3.86
N PHE A 126 -15.42 1.71 4.89
CA PHE A 126 -14.90 2.89 5.58
C PHE A 126 -13.84 3.58 4.74
N ARG A 127 -13.94 4.90 4.66
CA ARG A 127 -13.01 5.77 3.96
C ARG A 127 -12.78 7.05 4.76
N VAL A 128 -11.72 7.77 4.44
CA VAL A 128 -11.45 9.06 5.04
C VAL A 128 -11.27 10.09 3.95
N MET A 129 -12.04 11.16 4.04
CA MET A 129 -11.96 12.29 3.13
C MET A 129 -10.94 13.30 3.66
N ALA A 130 -9.81 13.45 2.97
CA ALA A 130 -8.70 14.30 3.41
C ALA A 130 -8.04 14.97 2.19
N GLY A 131 -7.82 16.28 2.26
CA GLY A 131 -7.13 17.03 1.19
C GLY A 131 -7.78 16.89 -0.21
N GLY A 132 -9.10 16.71 -0.27
CA GLY A 132 -9.83 16.49 -1.53
C GLY A 132 -9.67 15.09 -2.13
N LYS A 133 -8.98 14.16 -1.44
CA LYS A 133 -8.85 12.75 -1.81
C LYS A 133 -9.66 11.86 -0.86
N SER A 134 -10.05 10.69 -1.34
CA SER A 134 -10.76 9.66 -0.58
C SER A 134 -9.83 8.47 -0.36
N PHE A 135 -9.43 8.23 0.89
CA PHE A 135 -8.54 7.14 1.26
C PHE A 135 -9.33 5.97 1.83
N ARG A 136 -9.06 4.76 1.35
CA ARG A 136 -9.57 3.53 1.98
C ARG A 136 -8.84 3.30 3.30
N VAL A 137 -9.58 2.84 4.30
CA VAL A 137 -9.02 2.47 5.61
C VAL A 137 -9.47 1.07 6.00
N LEU A 138 -8.63 0.36 6.76
CA LEU A 138 -8.98 -0.95 7.25
C LEU A 138 -10.08 -0.85 8.32
N LEU A 139 -11.11 -1.69 8.21
CA LEU A 139 -12.14 -1.83 9.24
C LEU A 139 -11.54 -2.13 10.62
N ALA A 140 -10.49 -2.95 10.68
CA ALA A 140 -9.79 -3.26 11.92
C ALA A 140 -9.20 -2.02 12.61
N SER A 141 -8.79 -1.00 11.84
CA SER A 141 -8.32 0.28 12.39
C SER A 141 -9.47 1.09 12.95
N VAL A 142 -10.58 1.18 12.21
CA VAL A 142 -11.78 1.88 12.66
C VAL A 142 -12.29 1.29 13.98
N THR A 143 -12.38 -0.04 14.08
CA THR A 143 -12.87 -0.70 15.31
C THR A 143 -11.88 -0.59 16.46
N TYR A 144 -10.57 -0.67 16.20
CA TYR A 144 -9.54 -0.53 17.24
C TYR A 144 -9.58 0.86 17.89
N TYR A 145 -9.71 1.92 17.08
CA TYR A 145 -9.80 3.30 17.55
C TYR A 145 -11.21 3.74 17.94
N LYS A 146 -12.21 2.86 17.78
CA LYS A 146 -13.63 3.15 18.02
C LYS A 146 -14.13 4.38 17.25
N GLY A 147 -13.67 4.54 16.01
CA GLY A 147 -14.08 5.66 15.17
C GLY A 147 -15.51 5.49 14.66
N GLU A 148 -16.25 6.59 14.64
CA GLU A 148 -17.60 6.70 14.11
C GLU A 148 -17.64 7.57 12.85
N VAL A 149 -18.62 7.35 11.99
CA VAL A 149 -18.80 8.17 10.79
C VAL A 149 -19.06 9.62 11.21
N GLY A 150 -18.28 10.55 10.68
CA GLY A 150 -18.30 11.97 11.05
C GLY A 150 -17.16 12.40 11.98
N ASP A 151 -16.43 11.46 12.58
CA ASP A 151 -15.25 11.80 13.39
C ASP A 151 -14.13 12.41 12.55
N GLU A 152 -13.40 13.35 13.14
CA GLU A 152 -12.12 13.80 12.59
C GLU A 152 -11.07 12.72 12.90
N VAL A 153 -10.27 12.35 11.92
CA VAL A 153 -9.22 11.33 12.07
C VAL A 153 -7.91 11.86 11.52
N THR A 154 -6.82 11.49 12.19
CA THR A 154 -5.48 11.68 11.67
C THR A 154 -5.07 10.42 10.93
N LEU A 155 -4.77 10.56 9.64
CA LEU A 155 -4.25 9.52 8.77
C LEU A 155 -2.73 9.61 8.64
N LEU A 156 -2.11 8.45 8.47
CA LEU A 156 -0.79 8.27 7.89
C LEU A 156 -0.95 7.89 6.41
N THR A 157 -0.30 8.66 5.55
CA THR A 157 -0.17 8.38 4.10
C THR A 157 1.30 8.44 3.71
N PRO A 158 1.72 7.77 2.63
CA PRO A 158 3.09 7.87 2.17
C PRO A 158 3.34 9.27 1.56
N LYS A 159 4.46 9.89 1.92
CA LYS A 159 4.74 11.30 1.60
C LYS A 159 5.07 11.55 0.12
N ASP A 160 5.84 10.64 -0.48
CA ASP A 160 6.42 10.85 -1.82
C ASP A 160 5.72 10.07 -2.94
N ARG A 161 4.50 9.57 -2.69
CA ARG A 161 3.74 8.81 -3.69
C ARG A 161 2.24 8.96 -3.47
N GLU A 162 1.46 8.81 -4.54
CA GLU A 162 0.02 8.66 -4.39
C GLU A 162 -0.32 7.30 -3.77
N SER A 163 -1.34 7.28 -2.92
CA SER A 163 -1.85 6.06 -2.31
C SER A 163 -3.38 6.03 -2.39
N MET A 164 -3.92 4.83 -2.50
CA MET A 164 -5.36 4.60 -2.37
C MET A 164 -5.74 4.31 -0.91
N TRP A 165 -4.78 3.84 -0.13
CA TRP A 165 -4.95 3.49 1.28
C TRP A 165 -4.31 4.52 2.19
N GLY A 166 -4.96 4.71 3.35
CA GLY A 166 -4.42 5.45 4.48
C GLY A 166 -4.59 4.63 5.75
N THR A 167 -3.78 4.96 6.76
CA THR A 167 -3.79 4.24 8.04
C THR A 167 -4.17 5.20 9.16
N ILE A 168 -5.18 4.84 9.95
CA ILE A 168 -5.64 5.66 11.06
C ILE A 168 -4.57 5.68 12.15
N GLU A 169 -4.05 6.85 12.47
CA GLU A 169 -3.16 7.08 13.61
C GLU A 169 -3.96 7.32 14.89
N ALA A 170 -4.99 8.15 14.78
CA ALA A 170 -5.82 8.60 15.88
C ALA A 170 -7.20 9.04 15.38
N VAL A 171 -8.20 8.89 16.26
CA VAL A 171 -9.53 9.46 16.11
C VAL A 171 -9.64 10.63 17.08
N ILE A 172 -10.14 11.76 16.59
CA ILE A 172 -10.42 12.97 17.34
C ILE A 172 -11.96 13.05 17.43
N PRO A 173 -12.54 12.71 18.59
CA PRO A 173 -13.98 12.78 18.77
C PRO A 173 -14.48 14.20 18.54
N GLN A 174 -15.67 14.33 17.95
CA GLN A 174 -16.36 15.61 17.88
C GLN A 174 -16.66 16.12 19.30
N VAL A 175 -15.86 17.07 19.78
CA VAL A 175 -16.13 17.75 21.05
C VAL A 175 -17.29 18.72 20.80
N GLY A 176 -18.53 18.24 20.94
CA GLY A 176 -19.71 19.11 21.00
C GLY A 176 -20.97 18.63 20.27
N SER A 177 -21.54 17.49 20.67
CA SER A 177 -22.99 17.24 20.45
C SER A 177 -23.61 16.40 21.57
N SER A 178 -23.33 16.75 22.83
CA SER A 178 -24.09 16.28 23.98
C SER A 178 -24.13 17.34 25.08
N ALA A 179 -24.85 18.44 24.82
CA ALA A 179 -25.30 19.36 25.85
C ALA A 179 -26.59 20.06 25.38
N ALA A 180 -27.64 19.27 25.13
CA ALA A 180 -28.99 19.79 25.33
C ALA A 180 -29.25 19.74 26.83
N VAL A 181 -28.95 20.85 27.51
CA VAL A 181 -29.44 21.10 28.86
C VAL A 181 -30.96 21.21 28.74
N ASN A 182 -31.69 20.24 29.27
CA ASN A 182 -33.12 20.38 29.50
C ASN A 182 -33.28 21.43 30.60
N ASP A 183 -33.51 22.66 30.19
CA ASP A 183 -33.95 23.75 31.06
C ASP A 183 -35.48 23.77 31.07
N GLU A 184 -36.08 22.76 31.70
CA GLU A 184 -37.49 22.76 32.10
C GLU A 184 -37.58 22.11 33.48
N ASP A 185 -37.33 22.92 34.52
CA ASP A 185 -37.95 22.77 35.85
C ASP A 185 -37.61 24.01 36.70
N VAL A 186 -38.20 25.15 36.32
CA VAL A 186 -38.51 26.22 37.26
C VAL A 186 -39.97 26.60 37.00
N PHE A 187 -40.89 26.07 37.83
CA PHE A 187 -41.96 26.80 38.53
C PHE A 187 -42.75 25.83 39.42
#